data_AF-A0A929HZB6-F1
#
_entry.id   AF-A0A929HZB6-F1
#
_cell.length_a   1.000
_cell.length_b   1.000
_cell.length_c   1.000
_cell.angle_alpha   90.00
_cell.angle_beta   90.00
_cell.angle_gamma   90.00
#
_symmetry.space_group_name_H-M   'P 1'
#
loop_
_entity.id
_entity.type
_entity.pdbx_description
1 polymer ?
#
loop_
_entity_poly.entity_id
_entity_poly.type
_entity_poly.pdbx_seq_one_letter_code
_entity_poly.pdbx_strand_id
1 'polypeptide(L)'
;AMQGYGNPQINFAVESLMDILAEKLDMDPVELRLKNFVGKGDEFWGQGPTVRSIIRSCGVEEMLIEGAKLAGWNRRIPPSKKTGDIKRGIGVARGFHTSGTGGPNPGEVIDYSGATIKINEDGSVDVVTALMDHGGGTWDAAAKVVAEVLKVPFEKVGIYNGIDTRTTVFDVNTHATRGIYCGCGAIKYVAEKVKEILLNYAATLFKDLPENLELTC
;
A
#
# COMPACT_ATOMS: atom_id res chain seq x y z
N ALA A 1 -1.28 16.85 5.59
CA ALA A 1 -2.51 16.57 6.36
C ALA A 1 -3.63 16.17 5.39
N MET A 2 -4.69 15.51 5.87
CA MET A 2 -5.86 15.10 5.06
C MET A 2 -5.52 14.19 3.85
N GLN A 3 -4.94 13.01 4.10
CA GLN A 3 -4.82 11.92 3.11
C GLN A 3 -3.89 12.16 1.89
N GLY A 4 -2.81 12.94 2.07
CA GLY A 4 -1.70 13.00 1.10
C GLY A 4 -1.21 14.43 0.84
N TYR A 5 0.01 14.56 0.33
CA TYR A 5 0.64 15.85 0.05
C TYR A 5 0.11 16.45 -1.26
N GLY A 6 -0.95 17.26 -1.18
CA GLY A 6 -1.58 17.85 -2.37
C GLY A 6 -2.36 16.84 -3.24
N ASN A 7 -2.30 15.55 -2.90
CA ASN A 7 -2.89 14.48 -3.68
C ASN A 7 -4.41 14.66 -3.87
N PRO A 8 -5.22 14.96 -2.83
CA PRO A 8 -6.65 15.19 -3.03
C PRO A 8 -6.96 16.35 -3.98
N GLN A 9 -6.23 17.46 -3.87
CA GLN A 9 -6.43 18.66 -4.68
C GLN A 9 -6.15 18.38 -6.16
N ILE A 10 -5.04 17.69 -6.45
CA ILE A 10 -4.66 17.36 -7.82
C ILE A 10 -5.60 16.32 -8.42
N ASN A 11 -5.96 15.27 -7.66
CA ASN A 11 -6.92 14.27 -8.16
C ASN A 11 -8.28 14.91 -8.46
N PHE A 12 -8.77 15.81 -7.59
CA PHE A 12 -10.01 16.55 -7.86
C PHE A 12 -9.91 17.37 -9.15
N ALA A 13 -8.83 18.13 -9.33
CA ALA A 13 -8.64 18.96 -10.51
C ALA A 13 -8.56 18.13 -11.81
N VAL A 14 -7.74 17.08 -11.81
CA VAL A 14 -7.54 16.20 -12.97
C VAL A 14 -8.82 15.44 -13.31
N GLU A 15 -9.47 14.81 -12.33
CA GLU A 15 -10.66 14.00 -12.60
C GLU A 15 -11.88 14.85 -12.98
N SER A 16 -12.00 16.06 -12.43
CA SER A 16 -13.02 17.01 -12.89
C SER A 16 -12.77 17.44 -14.34
N LEU A 17 -11.51 17.70 -14.69
CA LEU A 17 -11.14 18.06 -16.06
C LEU A 17 -11.41 16.91 -17.04
N MET A 18 -11.12 15.67 -16.66
CA MET A 18 -11.42 14.49 -17.46
C MET A 18 -12.90 14.40 -17.82
N ASP A 19 -13.80 14.65 -16.87
CA ASP A 19 -15.24 14.64 -17.12
C ASP A 19 -15.68 15.81 -18.03
N ILE A 20 -15.14 17.02 -17.82
CA ILE A 20 -15.41 18.19 -18.68
C ILE A 20 -14.95 17.93 -20.12
N LEU A 21 -13.78 17.29 -20.30
CA LEU A 21 -13.25 16.93 -21.61
C LEU A 21 -14.10 15.87 -22.29
N ALA A 22 -14.53 14.84 -21.55
CA ALA A 22 -15.41 13.80 -22.07
C ALA A 22 -16.73 14.39 -22.61
N GLU A 23 -17.33 15.35 -21.89
CA GLU A 23 -18.54 16.05 -22.35
C GLU A 23 -18.30 16.89 -23.61
N LYS A 24 -17.18 17.62 -23.68
CA LYS A 24 -16.85 18.42 -24.88
C LYS A 24 -16.56 17.57 -26.11
N LEU A 25 -16.05 16.36 -25.91
CA LEU A 25 -15.71 15.42 -26.97
C LEU A 25 -16.87 14.49 -27.35
N ASP A 26 -18.02 14.57 -26.66
CA ASP A 26 -19.13 13.62 -26.75
C ASP A 26 -18.66 12.15 -26.60
N MET A 27 -17.73 11.92 -25.68
CA MET A 27 -17.12 10.63 -25.39
C MET A 27 -17.55 10.14 -24.00
N ASP A 28 -17.67 8.82 -23.81
CA ASP A 28 -17.94 8.28 -22.49
C ASP A 28 -16.75 8.56 -21.53
N PRO A 29 -16.99 9.07 -20.30
CA PRO A 29 -15.89 9.40 -19.37
C PRO A 29 -15.03 8.21 -18.94
N VAL A 30 -15.56 6.98 -18.94
CA VAL A 30 -14.80 5.75 -18.66
C VAL A 30 -13.94 5.40 -19.88
N GLU A 31 -14.51 5.48 -21.08
CA GLU A 31 -13.75 5.28 -22.33
C GLU A 31 -12.60 6.27 -22.46
N LEU A 32 -12.83 7.56 -22.18
CA LEU A 32 -11.78 8.57 -22.23
C LEU A 32 -10.63 8.25 -21.26
N ARG A 33 -10.93 7.74 -20.07
CA ARG A 33 -9.90 7.31 -19.10
C ARG A 33 -9.16 6.07 -19.58
N LEU A 34 -9.84 5.08 -20.12
CA LEU A 34 -9.23 3.87 -20.69
C LEU A 34 -8.31 4.19 -21.87
N LYS A 35 -8.60 5.24 -22.64
CA LYS A 35 -7.75 5.67 -23.75
C LYS A 35 -6.48 6.41 -23.31
N ASN A 36 -6.46 6.99 -22.11
CA ASN A 36 -5.41 7.92 -21.67
C ASN A 36 -4.67 7.50 -20.39
N PHE A 37 -4.99 6.35 -19.78
CA PHE A 37 -4.33 5.95 -18.55
C PHE A 37 -2.88 5.48 -18.80
N VAL A 38 -2.03 5.70 -17.80
CA VAL A 38 -0.66 5.18 -17.75
C VAL A 38 -0.70 3.77 -17.15
N GLY A 39 -0.22 2.78 -17.90
CA GLY A 39 -0.39 1.36 -17.67
C GLY A 39 0.89 0.60 -17.34
N LYS A 40 0.81 -0.73 -17.30
CA LYS A 40 1.96 -1.59 -17.02
C LYS A 40 3.04 -1.40 -18.09
N GLY A 41 4.29 -1.22 -17.67
CA GLY A 41 5.44 -0.99 -18.55
C GLY A 41 5.71 0.49 -18.82
N ASP A 42 4.73 1.36 -18.59
CA ASP A 42 4.92 2.81 -18.75
C ASP A 42 5.74 3.40 -17.60
N GLU A 43 6.44 4.49 -17.91
CA GLU A 43 7.13 5.29 -16.91
C GLU A 43 6.12 6.19 -16.19
N PHE A 44 6.05 6.03 -14.87
CA PHE A 44 5.27 6.84 -13.98
C PHE A 44 6.12 7.92 -13.31
N TRP A 45 5.57 9.13 -13.22
CA TRP A 45 6.17 10.29 -12.58
C TRP A 45 5.44 10.60 -11.27
N GLY A 46 6.14 10.36 -10.16
CA GLY A 46 5.61 10.46 -8.79
C GLY A 46 5.63 11.85 -8.18
N GLN A 47 5.98 11.92 -6.89
CA GLN A 47 6.05 13.17 -6.11
C GLN A 47 7.23 14.05 -6.57
N GLY A 48 7.15 14.59 -7.79
CA GLY A 48 8.16 15.45 -8.40
C GLY A 48 9.01 14.76 -9.47
N PRO A 49 9.86 15.52 -10.18
CA PRO A 49 10.61 15.06 -11.37
C PRO A 49 11.69 14.01 -11.06
N THR A 50 12.02 13.83 -9.78
CA THR A 50 13.04 12.92 -9.27
C THR A 50 12.48 11.53 -8.92
N VAL A 51 11.16 11.39 -8.77
CA VAL A 51 10.51 10.11 -8.48
C VAL A 51 9.99 9.51 -9.77
N ARG A 52 10.78 8.62 -10.37
CA ARG A 52 10.39 7.86 -11.57
C ARG A 52 10.32 6.39 -11.25
N SER A 53 9.32 5.71 -11.79
CA SER A 53 9.15 4.27 -11.58
C SER A 53 8.46 3.64 -12.78
N ILE A 54 8.91 2.45 -13.17
CA ILE A 54 8.19 1.65 -14.15
C ILE A 54 7.05 0.93 -13.46
N ILE A 55 5.85 1.06 -13.99
CA ILE A 55 4.67 0.38 -13.45
C ILE A 55 4.81 -1.12 -13.72
N ARG A 56 4.94 -1.91 -12.64
CA ARG A 56 5.12 -3.38 -12.72
C ARG A 56 3.81 -4.15 -12.72
N SER A 57 2.76 -3.58 -12.15
CA SER A 57 1.40 -4.12 -12.10
C SER A 57 0.40 -2.99 -12.27
N CYS A 58 -0.70 -3.24 -12.98
CA CYS A 58 -1.74 -2.26 -13.22
C CYS A 58 -3.10 -2.96 -13.29
N GLY A 59 -4.03 -2.56 -12.41
CA GLY A 59 -5.42 -3.02 -12.42
C GLY A 59 -6.40 -1.92 -12.85
N VAL A 60 -5.92 -0.84 -13.49
CA VAL A 60 -6.77 0.33 -13.81
C VAL A 60 -7.88 -0.02 -14.80
N GLU A 61 -7.55 -0.80 -15.84
CA GLU A 61 -8.53 -1.23 -16.83
C GLU A 61 -9.63 -2.09 -16.19
N GLU A 62 -9.25 -3.10 -15.43
CA GLU A 62 -10.17 -3.96 -14.68
C GLU A 62 -11.05 -3.14 -13.72
N MET A 63 -10.43 -2.25 -12.93
CA MET A 63 -11.14 -1.37 -11.98
C MET A 63 -12.17 -0.48 -12.68
N LEU A 64 -11.83 0.10 -13.84
CA LEU A 64 -12.73 0.98 -14.59
C LEU A 64 -13.89 0.19 -15.22
N ILE A 65 -13.60 -0.95 -15.85
CA ILE A 65 -14.60 -1.77 -16.53
C ILE A 65 -15.54 -2.41 -15.50
N GLU A 66 -14.99 -3.08 -14.50
CA GLU A 66 -15.80 -3.79 -13.51
C GLU A 66 -16.49 -2.83 -12.55
N GLY A 67 -15.81 -1.76 -12.11
CA GLY A 67 -16.41 -0.70 -11.31
C GLY A 67 -17.59 -0.04 -12.02
N ALA A 68 -17.48 0.21 -13.32
CA ALA A 68 -18.58 0.73 -14.12
C ALA A 68 -19.77 -0.24 -14.18
N LYS A 69 -19.53 -1.55 -14.36
CA LYS A 69 -20.61 -2.56 -14.31
C LYS A 69 -21.31 -2.57 -12.95
N LEU A 70 -20.54 -2.63 -11.86
CA LEU A 70 -21.07 -2.68 -10.48
C LEU A 70 -21.87 -1.42 -10.11
N ALA A 71 -21.43 -0.25 -10.57
CA ALA A 71 -22.17 1.00 -10.41
C ALA A 71 -23.44 1.08 -11.29
N GLY A 72 -23.60 0.17 -12.25
CA GLY A 72 -24.65 0.22 -13.27
C GLY A 72 -24.49 1.43 -14.20
N TRP A 73 -23.26 1.68 -14.65
CA TRP A 73 -22.88 2.80 -15.51
C TRP A 73 -23.65 2.84 -16.83
N ASN A 74 -24.08 1.69 -17.34
CA ASN A 74 -24.96 1.60 -18.52
C ASN A 74 -26.29 2.37 -18.36
N ARG A 75 -26.72 2.67 -17.14
CA ARG A 75 -27.92 3.48 -16.83
C ARG A 75 -27.61 4.98 -16.72
N ARG A 76 -26.35 5.40 -16.88
CA ARG A 76 -25.94 6.79 -16.79
C ARG A 76 -26.56 7.58 -17.93
N ILE A 77 -27.34 8.60 -17.57
CA ILE A 77 -27.83 9.60 -18.52
C ILE A 77 -26.83 10.76 -18.54
N PRO A 78 -26.29 11.16 -19.70
CA PRO A 78 -25.41 12.33 -19.82
C PRO A 78 -26.10 13.61 -19.30
N PRO A 79 -25.38 14.55 -18.67
CA PRO A 79 -25.98 15.78 -18.14
C PRO A 79 -26.78 16.58 -19.18
N SER A 80 -26.34 16.60 -20.43
CA SER A 80 -27.01 17.25 -21.56
C SER A 80 -28.41 16.71 -21.86
N LYS A 81 -28.71 15.46 -21.48
CA LYS A 81 -30.00 14.79 -21.74
C LYS A 81 -30.95 14.83 -20.53
N LYS A 82 -30.57 15.47 -19.42
CA LYS A 82 -31.39 15.50 -18.20
C LYS A 82 -32.36 16.68 -18.20
N THR A 83 -33.62 16.39 -17.91
CA THR A 83 -34.73 17.36 -17.81
C THR A 83 -35.34 17.35 -16.41
N GLY A 84 -36.17 18.36 -16.11
CA GLY A 84 -36.87 18.51 -14.83
C GLY A 84 -36.02 19.08 -13.68
N ASP A 85 -36.68 19.27 -12.54
CA ASP A 85 -36.12 19.95 -11.37
C ASP A 85 -35.21 19.05 -10.51
N ILE A 86 -35.38 17.73 -10.61
CA ILE A 86 -34.58 16.74 -9.89
C ILE A 86 -33.73 15.95 -10.88
N LYS A 87 -32.40 16.09 -10.78
CA LYS A 87 -31.43 15.39 -11.64
C LYS A 87 -30.62 14.40 -10.81
N ARG A 88 -30.45 13.19 -11.33
CA ARG A 88 -29.59 12.13 -10.74
C ARG A 88 -28.38 11.92 -11.62
N GLY A 89 -27.21 11.68 -11.04
CA GLY A 89 -25.96 11.44 -11.76
C GLY A 89 -25.21 10.25 -11.21
N ILE A 90 -24.39 9.65 -12.06
CA ILE A 90 -23.37 8.67 -11.68
C ILE A 90 -22.04 9.30 -12.09
N GLY A 91 -21.16 9.50 -11.11
CA GLY A 91 -19.82 10.04 -11.30
C GLY A 91 -18.77 8.93 -11.26
N VAL A 92 -17.63 9.16 -11.90
CA VAL A 92 -16.48 8.28 -11.86
C VAL A 92 -15.24 9.12 -11.60
N ALA A 93 -14.35 8.62 -10.76
CA ALA A 93 -13.04 9.21 -10.55
C ALA A 93 -12.01 8.08 -10.45
N ARG A 94 -10.88 8.25 -11.12
CA ARG A 94 -9.70 7.39 -11.01
C ARG A 94 -8.62 8.17 -10.28
N GLY A 95 -8.52 7.90 -8.98
CA GLY A 95 -7.47 8.46 -8.15
C GLY A 95 -6.14 7.76 -8.37
N PHE A 96 -5.05 8.50 -8.22
CA PHE A 96 -3.72 7.95 -8.02
C PHE A 96 -3.20 8.33 -6.63
N HIS A 97 -2.46 7.42 -5.99
CA HIS A 97 -1.82 7.67 -4.70
C HIS A 97 -0.44 6.99 -4.63
N THR A 98 0.54 7.73 -4.13
CA THR A 98 1.86 7.19 -3.74
C THR A 98 1.85 6.86 -2.25
N SER A 99 2.40 5.71 -1.87
CA SER A 99 2.59 5.34 -0.46
C SER A 99 4.06 5.55 -0.06
N GLY A 100 4.29 6.31 1.02
CA GLY A 100 5.61 6.75 1.43
C GLY A 100 6.16 7.93 0.62
N THR A 101 7.38 8.33 0.95
CA THR A 101 8.11 9.40 0.25
C THR A 101 9.45 8.95 -0.32
N GLY A 102 9.82 7.69 -0.11
CA GLY A 102 11.04 7.10 -0.67
C GLY A 102 10.89 6.80 -2.17
N GLY A 103 11.92 7.13 -2.96
CA GLY A 103 12.05 6.72 -4.36
C GLY A 103 12.94 5.48 -4.52
N PRO A 104 12.84 4.74 -5.64
CA PRO A 104 13.74 3.61 -5.94
C PRO A 104 15.19 4.05 -6.18
N ASN A 105 15.38 5.32 -6.56
CA ASN A 105 16.69 5.95 -6.62
C ASN A 105 16.90 6.77 -5.34
N PRO A 106 18.12 6.76 -4.74
CA PRO A 106 18.45 7.65 -3.64
C PRO A 106 18.20 9.10 -4.04
N GLY A 107 17.24 9.74 -3.38
CA GLY A 107 16.97 11.16 -3.49
C GLY A 107 17.24 11.86 -2.16
N GLU A 108 16.84 13.12 -2.06
CA GLU A 108 16.95 13.90 -0.82
C GLU A 108 15.98 13.42 0.27
N VAL A 109 14.94 12.69 -0.11
CA VAL A 109 13.91 12.17 0.79
C VAL A 109 14.08 10.66 0.94
N ILE A 110 14.48 10.23 2.13
CA ILE A 110 14.64 8.82 2.47
C ILE A 110 13.63 8.46 3.56
N ASP A 111 12.91 7.37 3.33
CA ASP A 111 11.84 6.89 4.18
C ASP A 111 12.31 5.65 4.96
N TYR A 112 12.64 5.84 6.25
CA TYR A 112 13.19 4.80 7.11
C TYR A 112 12.15 4.22 8.07
N SER A 113 12.14 2.90 8.17
CA SER A 113 11.44 2.12 9.20
C SER A 113 12.35 0.98 9.66
N GLY A 114 12.05 0.43 10.83
CA GLY A 114 12.72 -0.75 11.34
C GLY A 114 11.89 -1.51 12.36
N ALA A 115 12.42 -2.66 12.76
CA ALA A 115 11.94 -3.39 13.92
C ALA A 115 13.06 -4.21 14.58
N THR A 116 12.82 -4.59 15.83
CA THR A 116 13.49 -5.69 16.51
C THR A 116 12.47 -6.78 16.77
N ILE A 117 12.79 -8.02 16.41
CA ILE A 117 11.92 -9.18 16.65
C ILE A 117 12.64 -10.13 17.60
N LYS A 118 11.96 -10.49 18.69
CA LYS A 118 12.45 -11.42 19.71
C LYS A 118 11.52 -12.63 19.76
N ILE A 119 12.11 -13.82 19.73
CA ILE A 119 11.40 -15.08 19.94
C ILE A 119 11.55 -15.49 21.40
N ASN A 120 10.44 -15.75 22.07
CA ASN A 120 10.39 -16.22 23.45
C ASN A 120 10.50 -17.75 23.52
N GLU A 121 10.84 -18.28 24.69
CA GLU A 121 11.01 -19.73 24.90
C GLU A 121 9.72 -20.55 24.67
N ASP A 122 8.55 -19.92 24.86
CA ASP A 122 7.23 -20.51 24.60
C ASP A 122 6.78 -20.41 23.12
N GLY A 123 7.67 -19.89 22.26
CA GLY A 123 7.42 -19.64 20.84
C GLY A 123 6.53 -18.42 20.57
N SER A 124 6.23 -17.58 21.57
CA SER A 124 5.64 -16.25 21.32
C SER A 124 6.68 -15.29 20.74
N VAL A 125 6.21 -14.25 20.07
CA VAL A 125 7.04 -13.30 19.32
C VAL A 125 6.74 -11.88 19.76
N ASP A 126 7.76 -11.19 20.27
CA ASP A 126 7.70 -9.77 20.60
C ASP A 126 8.28 -8.95 19.44
N VAL A 127 7.51 -7.99 18.93
CA VAL A 127 7.91 -7.07 17.86
C VAL A 127 8.00 -5.66 18.41
N VAL A 128 9.21 -5.08 18.38
CA VAL A 128 9.48 -3.71 18.81
C VAL A 128 9.71 -2.85 17.59
N THR A 129 8.85 -1.86 17.36
CA THR A 129 8.95 -0.92 16.24
C THR A 129 8.48 0.47 16.67
N ALA A 130 8.98 1.52 16.04
CA ALA A 130 8.46 2.89 16.20
C ALA A 130 7.35 3.23 15.19
N LEU A 131 6.96 2.28 14.33
CA LEU A 131 5.82 2.43 13.43
C LEU A 131 4.55 2.69 14.27
N MET A 132 3.89 3.82 14.04
CA MET A 132 2.68 4.18 14.79
C MET A 132 1.41 3.72 14.08
N ASP A 133 0.45 3.24 14.87
CA ASP A 133 -0.94 3.09 14.46
C ASP A 133 -1.79 4.23 15.03
N HIS A 134 -2.64 4.81 14.18
CA HIS A 134 -3.58 5.88 14.54
C HIS A 134 -5.03 5.43 14.44
N GLY A 135 -5.28 4.12 14.57
CA GLY A 135 -6.61 3.50 14.48
C GLY A 135 -6.91 2.87 13.11
N GLY A 136 -5.90 2.74 12.24
CA GLY A 136 -6.03 2.13 10.92
C GLY A 136 -5.77 0.62 10.90
N GLY A 137 -5.39 0.01 12.04
CA GLY A 137 -5.05 -1.41 12.13
C GLY A 137 -3.66 -1.72 11.55
N THR A 138 -2.75 -0.75 11.56
CA THR A 138 -1.38 -0.92 11.07
C THR A 138 -0.61 -1.93 11.93
N TRP A 139 -0.81 -1.94 13.24
CA TRP A 139 -0.15 -2.91 14.13
C TRP A 139 -0.69 -4.32 13.94
N ASP A 140 -2.00 -4.48 13.76
CA ASP A 140 -2.59 -5.79 13.48
C ASP A 140 -2.06 -6.36 12.16
N ALA A 141 -1.94 -5.50 11.13
CA ALA A 141 -1.34 -5.91 9.87
C ALA A 141 0.14 -6.28 10.03
N ALA A 142 0.92 -5.52 10.81
CA ALA A 142 2.31 -5.85 11.12
C ALA A 142 2.43 -7.20 11.84
N ALA A 143 1.58 -7.46 12.83
CA ALA A 143 1.55 -8.73 13.55
C ALA A 143 1.20 -9.91 12.63
N LYS A 144 0.23 -9.74 11.72
CA LYS A 144 -0.12 -10.75 10.70
C LYS A 144 1.05 -11.05 9.76
N VAL A 145 1.77 -10.02 9.31
CA VAL A 145 2.97 -10.18 8.47
C VAL A 145 4.02 -11.04 9.19
N VAL A 146 4.30 -10.76 10.47
CA VAL A 146 5.25 -11.55 11.26
C VAL A 146 4.75 -12.99 11.46
N ALA A 147 3.46 -13.15 11.80
CA ALA A 147 2.84 -14.47 11.99
C ALA A 147 2.96 -15.33 10.72
N GLU A 148 2.68 -14.76 9.55
CA GLU A 148 2.78 -15.48 8.27
C GLU A 148 4.21 -15.85 7.88
N VAL A 149 5.17 -14.95 8.13
CA VAL A 149 6.59 -15.18 7.81
C VAL A 149 7.17 -16.26 8.73
N LEU A 150 6.89 -16.17 10.03
CA LEU A 150 7.44 -17.07 11.05
C LEU A 150 6.58 -18.32 11.30
N LYS A 151 5.41 -18.43 10.65
CA LYS A 151 4.49 -19.57 10.77
C LYS A 151 4.08 -19.85 12.21
N VAL A 152 3.71 -18.78 12.93
CA VAL A 152 3.16 -18.86 14.28
C VAL A 152 1.71 -18.40 14.29
N PRO A 153 0.87 -18.85 15.23
CA PRO A 153 -0.47 -18.30 15.42
C PRO A 153 -0.43 -16.78 15.62
N PHE A 154 -1.40 -16.06 15.06
CA PHE A 154 -1.49 -14.60 15.16
C PHE A 154 -1.49 -14.14 16.63
N GLU A 155 -2.16 -14.88 17.51
CA GLU A 155 -2.29 -14.60 18.94
C GLU A 155 -0.97 -14.72 19.69
N LYS A 156 0.04 -15.35 19.08
CA LYS A 156 1.40 -15.44 19.64
C LYS A 156 2.30 -14.26 19.25
N VAL A 157 1.82 -13.33 18.41
CA VAL A 157 2.61 -12.17 17.99
C VAL A 157 2.14 -10.91 18.72
N GLY A 158 3.00 -10.37 19.58
CA GLY A 158 2.76 -9.12 20.30
C GLY A 158 3.54 -7.96 19.68
N ILE A 159 2.86 -6.86 19.36
CA ILE A 159 3.51 -5.58 19.06
C ILE A 159 3.70 -4.81 20.38
N TYR A 160 4.92 -4.40 20.67
CA TYR A 160 5.23 -3.59 21.85
C TYR A 160 4.59 -2.20 21.74
N ASN A 161 3.75 -1.84 22.71
CA ASN A 161 2.98 -0.59 22.72
C ASN A 161 3.66 0.57 23.46
N GLY A 162 4.79 0.33 24.14
CA GLY A 162 5.51 1.34 24.93
C GLY A 162 6.54 2.13 24.12
N ILE A 163 6.15 2.70 22.99
CA ILE A 163 7.06 3.36 22.05
C ILE A 163 7.78 4.54 22.72
N ASP A 164 9.10 4.49 22.69
CA ASP A 164 10.00 5.47 23.29
C ASP A 164 11.26 5.55 22.41
N THR A 165 11.67 6.76 22.05
CA THR A 165 12.86 7.01 21.20
C THR A 165 14.17 6.51 21.83
N ARG A 166 14.17 6.16 23.12
CA ARG A 166 15.29 5.53 23.82
C ARG A 166 15.36 4.02 23.64
N THR A 167 14.23 3.36 23.34
CA THR A 167 14.12 1.89 23.36
C THR A 167 13.63 1.29 22.05
N THR A 168 12.95 2.05 21.21
CA THR A 168 12.52 1.60 19.88
C THR A 168 13.51 2.04 18.81
N VAL A 169 13.59 1.25 17.73
CA VAL A 169 14.35 1.61 16.53
C VAL A 169 13.80 2.90 15.89
N PHE A 170 14.65 3.61 15.17
CA PHE A 170 14.26 4.83 14.47
C PHE A 170 13.21 4.54 13.38
N ASP A 171 12.15 5.36 13.34
CA ASP A 171 11.19 5.46 12.25
C ASP A 171 10.95 6.95 11.96
N VAL A 172 10.84 7.31 10.68
CA VAL A 172 10.74 8.72 10.26
C VAL A 172 9.48 9.42 10.78
N ASN A 173 8.34 8.71 10.82
CA ASN A 173 7.00 9.10 11.28
C ASN A 173 5.91 8.32 10.51
N THR A 174 4.66 8.34 10.98
CA THR A 174 3.52 7.83 10.20
C THR A 174 2.93 8.94 9.32
N HIS A 175 3.18 8.87 8.01
CA HIS A 175 2.65 9.79 6.99
C HIS A 175 2.45 9.07 5.64
N ALA A 176 1.81 9.73 4.67
CA ALA A 176 1.73 9.27 3.27
C ALA A 176 1.34 7.79 3.06
N THR A 177 0.44 7.22 3.88
CA THR A 177 0.00 5.82 3.73
C THR A 177 1.16 4.80 3.76
N ARG A 178 2.31 5.19 4.35
CA ARG A 178 3.53 4.36 4.37
C ARG A 178 3.46 3.18 5.34
N GLY A 179 2.51 3.20 6.28
CA GLY A 179 2.54 2.31 7.45
C GLY A 179 2.62 0.83 7.07
N ILE A 180 1.80 0.39 6.10
CA ILE A 180 1.90 -0.97 5.56
C ILE A 180 3.09 -1.09 4.61
N TYR A 181 3.20 -0.19 3.62
CA TYR A 181 4.15 -0.34 2.53
C TYR A 181 5.62 -0.29 3.00
N CYS A 182 6.01 0.77 3.71
CA CYS A 182 7.35 0.95 4.26
C CYS A 182 7.48 0.29 5.64
N GLY A 183 6.52 0.56 6.52
CA GLY A 183 6.56 0.10 7.91
C GLY A 183 6.54 -1.43 8.04
N CYS A 184 5.45 -2.05 7.60
CA CYS A 184 5.37 -3.52 7.58
C CYS A 184 6.36 -4.15 6.59
N GLY A 185 6.79 -3.45 5.54
CA GLY A 185 7.87 -3.89 4.66
C GLY A 185 9.20 -4.09 5.41
N ALA A 186 9.59 -3.14 6.26
CA ALA A 186 10.78 -3.28 7.11
C ALA A 186 10.61 -4.40 8.15
N ILE A 187 9.43 -4.51 8.76
CA ILE A 187 9.12 -5.59 9.71
C ILE A 187 9.21 -6.96 9.04
N LYS A 188 8.65 -7.11 7.82
CA LYS A 188 8.74 -8.33 7.01
C LYS A 188 10.20 -8.70 6.77
N TYR A 189 11.02 -7.73 6.36
CA TYR A 189 12.45 -7.96 6.13
C TYR A 189 13.15 -8.49 7.39
N VAL A 190 12.91 -7.88 8.55
CA VAL A 190 13.46 -8.36 9.83
C VAL A 190 12.95 -9.76 10.19
N ALA A 191 11.66 -10.03 9.97
CA ALA A 191 11.07 -11.36 10.20
C ALA A 191 11.69 -12.43 9.30
N GLU A 192 11.98 -12.11 8.04
CA GLU A 192 12.69 -13.00 7.11
C GLU A 192 14.12 -13.28 7.59
N LYS A 193 14.81 -12.29 8.18
CA LYS A 193 16.12 -12.50 8.81
C LYS A 193 16.04 -13.39 10.05
N VAL A 194 15.01 -13.25 10.87
CA VAL A 194 14.77 -14.16 11.99
C VAL A 194 14.49 -15.58 11.48
N LYS A 195 13.67 -15.74 10.44
CA LYS A 195 13.43 -17.04 9.80
C LYS A 195 14.72 -17.68 9.31
N GLU A 196 15.58 -16.93 8.62
CA GLU A 196 16.90 -17.41 8.18
C GLU A 196 17.73 -17.93 9.37
N ILE A 197 17.79 -17.20 10.48
CA ILE A 197 18.53 -17.62 11.69
C ILE A 197 17.95 -18.93 12.26
N LEU A 198 16.61 -19.03 12.35
CA LEU A 198 15.94 -20.23 12.86
C LEU A 198 16.21 -21.47 12.00
N LEU A 199 16.12 -21.34 10.67
CA LEU A 199 16.38 -22.45 9.75
C LEU A 199 17.85 -22.89 9.78
N ASN A 200 18.78 -21.94 9.88
CA ASN A 200 20.20 -22.24 10.05
C ASN A 200 20.49 -23.00 11.35
N TYR A 201 19.82 -22.63 12.45
CA TYR A 201 19.96 -23.38 13.70
C TYR A 201 19.34 -24.77 13.59
N ALA A 202 18.13 -24.88 13.03
CA ALA A 202 17.44 -26.16 12.82
C ALA A 202 18.25 -27.13 11.96
N ALA A 203 18.92 -26.64 10.90
CA ALA A 203 19.83 -27.42 10.05
C ALA A 203 20.89 -28.18 10.86
N THR A 204 21.43 -27.57 11.92
CA THR A 204 22.41 -28.24 12.81
C THR A 204 21.80 -29.39 13.61
N LEU A 205 20.52 -29.28 13.98
CA LEU A 205 19.79 -30.28 14.74
C LEU A 205 19.36 -31.46 13.86
N PHE A 206 18.82 -31.15 12.68
CA PHE A 206 18.34 -32.14 11.71
C PHE A 206 19.45 -32.77 10.87
N LYS A 207 20.67 -32.20 10.89
CA LYS A 207 21.81 -32.61 10.07
C LYS A 207 21.50 -32.56 8.57
N ASP A 208 20.81 -31.49 8.16
CA ASP A 208 20.43 -31.22 6.78
C ASP A 208 20.77 -29.76 6.41
N LEU A 209 20.61 -29.38 5.15
CA LEU A 209 20.85 -28.02 4.68
C LEU A 209 19.64 -27.11 5.00
N PRO A 210 19.85 -25.83 5.35
CA PRO A 210 18.77 -24.89 5.64
C PRO A 210 17.76 -24.76 4.49
N GLU A 211 18.20 -24.87 3.23
CA GLU A 211 17.31 -24.84 2.05
C GLU A 211 16.35 -26.03 1.94
N ASN A 212 16.64 -27.13 2.62
CA ASN A 212 15.77 -28.32 2.67
C ASN A 212 14.74 -28.24 3.80
N LEU A 213 14.80 -27.19 4.63
CA LEU A 213 13.93 -27.00 5.79
C LEU A 213 12.96 -25.86 5.55
N GLU A 214 11.74 -26.03 6.03
CA GLU A 214 10.74 -24.97 6.06
C GLU A 214 10.09 -24.85 7.43
N LEU A 215 9.64 -23.63 7.76
CA LEU A 215 8.78 -23.42 8.91
C LEU A 215 7.36 -23.85 8.54
N THR A 216 6.70 -24.57 9.44
CA THR A 216 5.32 -25.01 9.31
C THR A 216 4.49 -24.50 10.49
N CYS A 217 3.19 -24.24 10.25
CA CYS A 217 2.23 -23.88 11.30
C CYS A 217 1.72 -25.12 12.04
#